data_AF-A0A2N1N474-F1
#
_entry.id   AF-A0A2N1N474-F1
#
_cell.length_a   1.000
_cell.length_b   1.000
_cell.length_c   1.000
_cell.angle_alpha   90.00
_cell.angle_beta   90.00
_cell.angle_gamma   90.00
#
_symmetry.space_group_name_H-M   'P 1'
#
loop_
_entity.id
_entity.type
_entity.pdbx_description
1 polymer ?
#
loop_
_entity_poly.entity_id
_entity_poly.type
_entity_poly.pdbx_seq_one_letter_code
_entity_poly.pdbx_strand_id
1 'polypeptide(L)'
;MVHKIDRTHLACKILSLTGSDKYKLGCQFGVLDVSYSVRNLEPLKAHISGLEDIPRRKISLREAARLQSALHEEVTTTITENLEITCKCPKTTCSTMHCPCKKEKKKCNTSCHPEKECSNL
;
A
#
# COMPACT_ATOMS: atom_id res chain seq x y z
N MET A 1 -0.27 15.79 4.18
CA MET A 1 -0.38 15.18 2.84
C MET A 1 0.74 14.16 2.74
N VAL A 2 0.43 12.88 2.81
CA VAL A 2 1.47 11.83 2.74
C VAL A 2 1.79 11.64 1.26
N HIS A 3 3.03 11.93 0.88
CA HIS A 3 3.51 11.74 -0.48
C HIS A 3 3.44 10.24 -0.80
N LYS A 4 2.61 9.89 -1.79
CA LYS A 4 2.57 8.56 -2.38
C LYS A 4 3.89 8.38 -3.13
N ILE A 5 4.90 7.84 -2.45
CA ILE A 5 6.14 7.43 -3.12
C ILE A 5 5.76 6.21 -3.92
N ASP A 6 5.40 6.41 -5.19
CA ASP A 6 5.33 5.30 -6.14
C ASP A 6 6.67 4.58 -6.08
N ARG A 7 6.66 3.32 -5.66
CA ARG A 7 7.88 2.52 -5.65
C ARG A 7 8.39 2.48 -7.08
N THR A 8 9.62 2.96 -7.27
CA THR A 8 10.27 3.00 -8.58
C THR A 8 10.61 1.61 -9.11
N HIS A 9 10.51 0.58 -8.27
CA HIS A 9 10.88 -0.80 -8.58
C HIS A 9 9.73 -1.77 -8.28
N LEU A 10 9.51 -2.72 -9.18
CA LEU A 10 8.60 -3.85 -9.02
C LEU A 10 9.41 -5.12 -8.78
N ALA A 11 9.21 -5.78 -7.64
CA ALA A 11 9.85 -7.04 -7.36
C ALA A 11 9.39 -8.14 -8.33
N CYS A 12 10.34 -8.77 -9.01
CA CYS A 12 10.08 -9.79 -10.02
C CYS A 12 11.07 -10.96 -9.92
N LYS A 13 10.63 -12.13 -10.37
CA LYS A 13 11.43 -13.33 -10.61
C LYS A 13 11.56 -13.56 -12.11
N ILE A 14 12.76 -13.94 -12.53
CA ILE A 14 13.00 -14.39 -13.91
C ILE A 14 12.37 -15.77 -14.07
N LEU A 15 11.44 -15.89 -15.03
CA LEU A 15 10.76 -17.15 -15.34
C LEU A 15 11.42 -17.88 -16.50
N SER A 16 11.83 -17.14 -17.53
CA SER A 16 12.51 -17.70 -18.70
C SER A 16 13.25 -16.64 -19.50
N LEU A 17 14.15 -17.10 -20.36
CA LEU A 17 14.73 -16.29 -21.43
C LEU A 17 13.81 -16.32 -22.65
N THR A 18 13.62 -15.18 -23.30
CA THR A 18 12.88 -15.02 -24.55
C THR A 18 13.81 -14.35 -25.58
N GLY A 19 14.37 -15.14 -26.50
CA GLY A 19 15.38 -14.66 -27.45
C GLY A 19 16.74 -14.40 -26.79
N SER A 20 17.60 -13.61 -27.45
CA SER A 20 19.01 -13.46 -27.05
C SER A 20 19.22 -12.68 -25.74
N ASP A 21 18.37 -11.71 -25.40
CA ASP A 21 18.63 -10.78 -24.27
C ASP A 21 17.37 -10.26 -23.55
N LYS A 22 16.23 -10.94 -23.67
CA LYS A 22 15.00 -10.52 -23.00
C LYS A 22 14.50 -11.58 -22.05
N TYR A 23 14.07 -11.18 -20.87
CA TYR A 23 13.60 -12.04 -19.81
C TYR A 23 12.09 -11.93 -19.68
N LYS A 24 11.43 -13.08 -19.52
CA LYS A 24 10.04 -13.14 -19.07
C LYS A 24 10.05 -13.07 -17.55
N LEU A 25 9.29 -12.13 -17.01
CA LEU A 25 9.27 -11.83 -15.59
C LEU A 25 7.92 -12.17 -14.98
N GLY A 26 7.93 -12.68 -13.76
CA GLY A 26 6.77 -12.85 -12.93
C GLY A 26 6.90 -12.05 -11.64
N CYS A 27 5.82 -11.43 -11.19
CA CYS A 27 5.70 -10.80 -9.88
C CYS A 27 4.62 -11.51 -9.07
N GLN A 28 4.46 -11.15 -7.80
CA GLN A 28 3.45 -11.75 -6.92
C GLN A 28 2.00 -11.69 -7.45
N PHE A 29 1.74 -10.78 -8.40
CA PHE A 29 0.42 -10.61 -8.99
C PHE A 29 0.23 -11.36 -10.30
N GLY A 30 1.29 -11.84 -10.94
CA GLY A 30 1.20 -12.54 -12.21
C GLY A 30 2.44 -12.43 -13.08
N VAL A 31 2.34 -12.93 -14.31
CA VAL A 31 3.39 -12.84 -15.33
C VAL A 31 3.25 -11.53 -16.10
N LEU A 32 4.32 -10.73 -16.19
CA LEU A 32 4.30 -9.50 -16.97
C LEU A 32 4.00 -9.81 -18.44
N ASP A 33 3.14 -9.02 -19.07
CA ASP A 33 2.70 -9.20 -20.45
C ASP A 33 3.84 -8.99 -21.47
N VAL A 34 4.80 -8.11 -21.17
CA VAL A 34 6.01 -7.84 -21.96
C VAL A 34 7.27 -8.49 -21.36
N SER A 35 8.35 -8.57 -22.16
CA SER A 35 9.68 -9.03 -21.72
C SER A 35 10.66 -7.87 -21.60
N TYR A 36 11.64 -7.98 -20.71
CA TYR A 36 12.57 -6.90 -20.38
C TYR A 36 14.01 -7.31 -20.61
N SER A 37 14.86 -6.37 -21.06
CA SER A 37 16.29 -6.61 -21.14
C SER A 37 16.96 -6.46 -19.78
N VAL A 38 18.18 -6.97 -19.64
CA VAL A 38 18.99 -6.85 -18.42
C VAL A 38 19.17 -5.40 -17.95
N ARG A 39 19.15 -4.44 -18.88
CA ARG A 39 19.30 -3.00 -18.56
C ARG A 39 18.13 -2.43 -17.75
N ASN A 40 16.99 -3.12 -17.76
CA ASN A 40 15.80 -2.73 -17.01
C ASN A 40 15.72 -3.45 -15.65
N LEU A 41 16.71 -4.27 -15.30
CA LEU A 41 16.68 -5.16 -14.14
C LEU A 41 17.83 -4.83 -13.20
N GLU A 42 17.54 -4.88 -11.91
CA GLU A 42 18.54 -4.80 -10.86
C GLU A 42 18.48 -6.06 -10.00
N PRO A 43 19.63 -6.63 -9.58
CA PRO A 43 19.64 -7.80 -8.72
C PRO A 43 18.96 -7.52 -7.38
N LEU A 44 17.95 -8.31 -7.05
CA LEU A 44 17.29 -8.25 -5.75
C LEU A 44 18.06 -9.11 -4.75
N LYS A 45 18.60 -8.49 -3.70
CA LYS A 45 19.36 -9.16 -2.62
C LYS A 45 18.49 -9.72 -1.49
N ALA A 46 17.19 -9.43 -1.49
CA ALA A 46 16.26 -9.83 -0.43
C ALA A 46 15.35 -10.98 -0.89
N HIS A 47 15.04 -11.88 0.03
CA HIS A 47 14.01 -12.89 -0.18
C HIS A 47 12.61 -12.25 -0.12
N ILE A 48 11.74 -12.56 -1.07
CA ILE A 48 10.36 -12.08 -1.11
C ILE A 48 9.45 -13.29 -1.28
N SER A 49 8.69 -13.64 -0.24
CA SER A 49 7.80 -14.81 -0.23
C SER A 49 6.76 -14.79 -1.37
N GLY A 50 6.30 -13.59 -1.76
CA GLY A 50 5.39 -13.42 -2.90
C GLY A 50 5.95 -13.81 -4.27
N LEU A 51 7.23 -14.18 -4.38
CA LEU A 51 7.85 -14.65 -5.63
C LEU A 51 8.05 -16.18 -5.67
N GLU A 52 7.61 -16.91 -4.65
CA GLU A 52 7.70 -18.36 -4.60
C GLU A 52 6.65 -19.02 -5.50
N ASP A 53 5.39 -18.60 -5.38
CA ASP A 53 4.27 -19.05 -6.21
C ASP A 53 3.68 -17.89 -7.01
N ILE A 54 4.03 -17.82 -8.30
CA ILE A 54 3.63 -16.73 -9.19
C ILE A 54 2.37 -17.14 -9.95
N PRO A 55 1.26 -16.38 -9.82
CA PRO A 55 0.05 -16.66 -10.58
C PRO A 55 0.31 -16.67 -12.09
N ARG A 56 -0.27 -17.64 -12.81
CA ARG A 56 -0.07 -17.76 -14.28
C ARG A 56 -0.80 -16.72 -15.12
N ARG A 57 -1.57 -15.81 -14.49
CA ARG A 57 -2.29 -14.75 -15.20
C ARG A 57 -1.33 -13.71 -15.75
N LYS A 58 -1.66 -13.13 -16.91
CA LYS A 58 -0.90 -12.01 -17.48
C LYS A 58 -1.31 -10.71 -16.80
N ILE A 59 -0.35 -9.82 -16.58
CA ILE A 59 -0.57 -8.49 -15.98
C ILE A 59 0.35 -7.46 -16.63
N SER A 60 -0.12 -6.22 -16.78
CA SER A 60 0.72 -5.14 -17.27
C SER A 60 1.61 -4.59 -16.15
N LEU A 61 2.74 -3.98 -16.51
CA LEU A 61 3.63 -3.34 -15.52
C LEU A 61 2.91 -2.28 -14.68
N ARG A 62 2.07 -1.47 -15.35
CA ARG A 62 1.30 -0.40 -14.69
C ARG A 62 0.35 -0.98 -13.65
N GLU A 63 -0.35 -2.05 -13.99
CA GLU A 63 -1.30 -2.67 -13.06
C GLU A 63 -0.58 -3.38 -11.91
N ALA A 64 0.53 -4.07 -12.18
CA ALA A 64 1.36 -4.67 -11.15
C ALA A 64 1.92 -3.63 -10.16
N ALA A 65 2.37 -2.47 -10.68
CA ALA A 65 2.83 -1.36 -9.85
C ALA A 65 1.69 -0.78 -8.99
N ARG A 66 0.50 -0.59 -9.58
CA ARG A 66 -0.69 -0.12 -8.85
C ARG A 66 -1.04 -1.05 -7.69
N LEU A 67 -1.05 -2.36 -7.93
CA LEU A 67 -1.34 -3.37 -6.91
C LEU A 67 -0.26 -3.41 -5.83
N GLN A 68 1.02 -3.24 -6.19
CA GLN A 68 2.11 -3.18 -5.23
C GLN A 68 1.95 -1.99 -4.27
N SER A 69 1.57 -0.83 -4.80
CA SER A 69 1.30 0.36 -3.99
C SER A 69 0.06 0.16 -3.09
N ALA A 70 -0.99 -0.50 -3.59
CA ALA A 70 -2.20 -0.78 -2.82
C ALA A 70 -1.98 -1.78 -1.67
N LEU A 71 -1.23 -2.87 -1.88
CA LEU A 71 -0.88 -3.79 -0.79
C LEU A 71 -0.09 -3.10 0.32
N HIS A 72 0.73 -2.10 -0.01
CA HIS A 72 1.38 -1.31 1.02
C HIS A 72 0.41 -0.40 1.75
N GLU A 73 -0.60 0.18 1.08
CA GLU A 73 -1.68 0.89 1.78
C GLU A 73 -2.40 -0.04 2.76
N GLU A 74 -2.67 -1.30 2.38
CA GLU A 74 -3.25 -2.33 3.27
C GLU A 74 -2.31 -2.76 4.40
N VAL A 75 -0.99 -2.91 4.18
CA VAL A 75 -0.02 -3.19 5.25
C VAL A 75 0.19 -1.96 6.16
N THR A 76 0.09 -0.75 5.61
CA THR A 76 0.12 0.49 6.39
C THR A 76 -1.20 0.70 7.16
N THR A 77 -2.33 0.18 6.68
CA THR A 77 -3.61 0.22 7.39
C THR A 77 -3.81 -0.95 8.37
N THR A 78 -3.20 -2.11 8.13
CA THR A 78 -3.23 -3.25 9.07
C THR A 78 -2.19 -3.14 10.18
N ILE A 79 -1.12 -2.34 10.01
CA ILE A 79 -0.26 -1.90 11.14
C ILE A 79 -0.93 -0.76 11.95
N THR A 80 -2.19 -0.43 11.67
CA THR A 80 -2.94 0.60 12.41
C THR A 80 -4.33 0.17 12.83
N GLU A 81 -4.51 -1.06 13.32
CA GLU A 81 -5.64 -1.33 14.21
C GLU A 81 -5.58 -0.44 15.47
N ASN A 82 -4.42 0.18 15.74
CA ASN A 82 -4.18 1.13 16.82
C ASN A 82 -3.73 2.54 16.35
N LEU A 83 -4.01 2.99 15.11
CA LEU A 83 -3.85 4.44 14.86
C LEU A 83 -4.95 5.16 15.63
N GLU A 84 -4.55 5.73 16.76
CA GLU A 84 -5.35 6.65 17.54
C GLU A 84 -5.76 7.80 16.60
N ILE A 85 -6.98 7.72 16.07
CA ILE A 85 -7.58 8.82 15.32
C ILE A 85 -7.88 9.89 16.36
N THR A 86 -6.95 10.83 16.53
CA THR A 86 -7.12 11.99 17.40
C THR A 86 -7.73 13.13 16.59
N CYS A 87 -8.96 13.54 16.90
CA CYS A 87 -9.53 14.73 16.29
C CYS A 87 -9.01 16.01 16.96
N LYS A 88 -8.79 17.07 16.18
CA LYS A 88 -8.47 18.42 16.68
C LYS A 88 -9.63 19.39 16.41
N CYS A 89 -10.85 18.98 16.75
CA CYS A 89 -12.05 19.78 16.49
C CYS A 89 -11.96 21.14 17.22
N PRO A 90 -11.84 22.27 16.50
CA PRO A 90 -11.52 23.54 17.13
C PRO A 90 -12.76 24.24 17.69
N LYS A 91 -13.92 24.03 17.06
CA LYS A 91 -15.16 24.82 17.27
C LYS A 91 -16.41 23.98 17.57
N THR A 92 -16.30 22.65 17.53
CA THR A 92 -17.44 21.75 17.70
C THR A 92 -17.18 20.80 18.85
N THR A 93 -18.24 20.37 19.54
CA THR A 93 -18.19 19.37 20.60
C THR A 93 -18.15 17.94 20.05
N CYS A 94 -17.57 17.75 18.86
CA CYS A 94 -17.54 16.47 18.14
C CYS A 94 -18.92 15.86 17.83
N SER A 95 -19.99 16.66 17.85
CA SER A 95 -21.37 16.19 17.63
C SER A 95 -21.74 15.97 16.16
N THR A 96 -20.93 16.43 15.20
CA THR A 96 -21.22 16.34 13.76
C THR A 96 -20.20 15.49 13.01
N MET A 97 -20.52 15.12 11.76
CA MET A 97 -19.62 14.36 10.88
C MET A 97 -18.38 15.15 10.44
N HIS A 98 -18.23 16.41 10.86
CA HIS A 98 -16.98 17.16 10.74
C HIS A 98 -15.91 16.67 11.71
N CYS A 99 -16.29 15.90 12.75
CA CYS A 99 -15.33 15.20 13.61
C CYS A 99 -14.84 13.93 12.92
N PRO A 100 -13.51 13.77 12.71
CA PRO A 100 -12.94 12.55 12.17
C PRO A 100 -13.29 11.30 12.98
N CYS A 101 -13.26 11.37 14.32
CA CYS A 101 -13.60 10.23 15.18
C CYS A 101 -15.04 9.78 14.94
N LYS A 102 -16.00 10.73 14.93
CA LYS A 102 -17.42 10.43 14.68
C LYS A 102 -17.67 9.91 13.26
N LYS A 103 -16.98 10.47 12.26
CA LYS A 103 -17.06 10.02 10.87
C LYS A 103 -16.63 8.56 10.72
N GLU A 104 -15.57 8.18 11.43
CA GLU A 104 -15.05 6.81 11.47
C GLU A 104 -15.73 5.93 12.53
N LYS A 105 -16.86 6.39 13.10
CA LYS A 105 -17.65 5.69 14.13
C LYS A 105 -16.84 5.30 15.38
N LYS A 106 -15.77 6.03 15.69
CA LYS A 106 -14.96 5.88 16.91
C LYS A 106 -15.33 6.95 17.94
N LYS A 107 -15.24 6.57 19.21
CA LYS A 107 -15.36 7.49 20.36
C LYS A 107 -14.08 8.32 20.50
N CYS A 108 -14.22 9.60 20.78
CA CYS A 108 -13.11 10.45 21.18
C CYS A 108 -12.59 10.00 22.54
N ASN A 109 -11.29 10.15 22.76
CA ASN A 109 -10.63 9.87 24.03
C ASN A 109 -9.86 11.12 24.51
N THR A 110 -9.17 11.00 25.64
CA THR A 110 -8.35 12.08 26.22
C THR A 110 -7.22 12.55 25.29
N SER A 111 -6.75 11.71 24.35
CA SER A 111 -5.77 12.08 23.33
C SER A 111 -6.32 13.04 22.28
N CYS A 112 -7.65 13.18 22.13
CA CYS A 112 -8.28 14.07 21.15
C CYS A 112 -8.29 15.53 21.63
N HIS A 113 -8.76 15.74 22.85
CA HIS A 113 -8.84 17.05 23.49
C HIS A 113 -8.91 16.85 25.02
N PRO A 114 -7.81 17.06 25.75
CA PRO A 114 -7.74 16.76 27.18
C PRO A 114 -8.67 17.63 28.04
N GLU A 115 -9.09 18.81 27.57
CA GLU A 115 -9.78 19.82 28.40
C GLU A 115 -10.99 20.49 27.70
N LYS A 116 -11.59 19.85 26.68
CA LYS A 116 -12.77 20.41 25.98
C LYS A 116 -14.00 19.54 26.16
N GLU A 117 -15.16 20.18 26.24
CA GLU A 117 -16.46 19.50 26.18
C GLU A 117 -16.58 18.70 24.87
N CYS A 118 -16.90 17.41 25.02
CA CYS A 118 -17.04 16.49 23.91
C CYS A 118 -18.31 15.64 24.05
N SER A 119 -19.11 15.64 22.99
CA SER A 119 -20.36 14.89 22.87
C SER A 119 -20.19 13.55 22.13
N ASN A 120 -18.96 13.17 21.76
CA ASN A 120 -18.64 11.92 21.07
C ASN A 120 -17.70 11.05 21.92
N LEU A 121 -18.11 10.74 23.16
CA LEU A 121 -17.40 9.87 24.08
C LEU A 121 -17.88 8.41 23.99
#